data_AF-A0AAV1SDK1-F1
#
_entry.id   AF-A0AAV1SDK1-F1
#
_cell.length_a   1.000
_cell.length_b   1.000
_cell.length_c   1.000
_cell.angle_alpha   90.00
_cell.angle_beta   90.00
_cell.angle_gamma   90.00
#
_symmetry.space_group_name_H-M   'P 1'
#
loop_
_entity.id
_entity.type
_entity.pdbx_description
1 polymer ?
#
loop_
_entity_poly.entity_id
_entity_poly.type
_entity_poly.pdbx_seq_one_letter_code
_entity_poly.pdbx_strand_id
1 'polypeptide(L)'
;MAVDILPEKLPAFTNMRKLAVASAKGRLESLVPFTILLKAAPFLTEFGFSDCEIGPAMSKATCSSYPRRHLKEVKMSGFYGHAITIELDVAVCLLRTAFFLEKMELNTKQKYYVGDGNTIREGK
;
A
#
# COMPACT_ATOMS: atom_id res chain seq x y z
N MET A 1 10.65 14.35 -13.57
CA MET A 1 9.85 13.74 -12.49
C MET A 1 8.40 14.03 -12.78
N ALA A 2 7.67 13.07 -13.36
CA ALA A 2 6.22 13.21 -13.51
C ALA A 2 5.59 12.84 -12.17
N VAL A 3 5.10 13.85 -11.44
CA VAL A 3 4.17 13.60 -10.35
C VAL A 3 2.83 13.44 -11.05
N ASP A 4 2.40 12.19 -11.26
CA ASP A 4 1.05 11.93 -11.72
C ASP A 4 0.09 12.29 -10.58
N ILE A 5 -0.37 13.54 -10.58
CA ILE A 5 -1.29 14.06 -9.59
C ILE A 5 -2.68 13.53 -9.95
N LEU A 6 -3.11 12.47 -9.25
CA LEU A 6 -4.52 12.09 -9.26
C LEU A 6 -5.36 13.33 -8.89
N PRO A 7 -6.48 13.60 -9.60
CA PRO A 7 -7.36 14.68 -9.24
C PRO A 7 -7.87 14.49 -7.81
N GLU A 8 -8.04 15.59 -7.07
CA GLU A 8 -8.47 15.55 -5.65
C GLU A 8 -9.81 14.82 -5.44
N LYS A 9 -10.64 14.76 -6.50
CA LYS A 9 -11.86 13.97 -6.56
C LYS A 9 -11.87 13.12 -7.82
N LEU A 10 -12.10 11.82 -7.63
CA LEU A 10 -12.44 10.88 -8.68
C LEU A 10 -13.95 10.59 -8.64
N PRO A 11 -14.56 10.19 -9.76
CA PRO A 11 -15.92 9.68 -9.76
C PRO A 11 -16.03 8.42 -8.89
N ALA A 12 -17.22 8.15 -8.37
CA ALA A 12 -17.46 6.94 -7.58
C ALA A 12 -17.51 5.69 -8.48
N PHE A 13 -16.56 4.79 -8.28
CA PHE A 13 -16.49 3.48 -8.92
C PHE A 13 -17.27 2.44 -8.09
N THR A 14 -18.59 2.57 -8.04
CA THR A 14 -19.47 1.72 -7.21
C THR A 14 -19.46 0.24 -7.58
N ASN A 15 -19.08 -0.09 -8.81
CA ASN A 15 -18.96 -1.48 -9.26
C ASN A 15 -17.54 -2.06 -9.11
N MET A 16 -16.56 -1.23 -8.70
CA MET A 16 -15.19 -1.69 -8.56
C MET A 16 -15.05 -2.55 -7.29
N ARG A 17 -14.74 -3.82 -7.48
CA ARG A 17 -14.47 -4.80 -6.40
C ARG A 17 -12.98 -5.06 -6.23
N LYS A 18 -12.22 -5.00 -7.32
CA LYS A 18 -10.78 -5.27 -7.33
C LYS A 18 -10.05 -4.09 -7.94
N LEU A 19 -8.96 -3.68 -7.31
CA LEU A 19 -8.08 -2.61 -7.79
C LEU A 19 -6.64 -3.05 -7.56
N ALA A 20 -5.85 -3.09 -8.62
CA ALA A 20 -4.41 -3.33 -8.56
C ALA A 20 -3.68 -2.13 -9.13
N VAL A 21 -2.71 -1.60 -8.39
CA VAL A 21 -1.88 -0.48 -8.82
C VAL A 21 -0.43 -0.96 -8.87
N ALA A 22 0.22 -0.78 -10.02
CA ALA A 22 1.64 -1.05 -10.19
C ALA A 22 2.38 0.25 -10.46
N SER A 23 3.50 0.47 -9.77
CA SER A 23 4.41 1.58 -10.09
C SER A 23 5.48 1.11 -11.04
N ALA A 24 5.57 1.74 -12.22
CA ALA A 24 6.54 1.32 -13.22
C ALA A 24 7.98 1.69 -12.84
N LYS A 25 8.21 2.88 -12.24
CA LYS A 25 9.53 3.41 -11.83
C LYS A 25 9.44 4.56 -10.79
N GLY A 26 8.36 4.63 -10.02
CA GLY A 26 8.07 5.76 -9.13
C GLY A 26 8.39 5.48 -7.67
N ARG A 27 9.03 6.43 -7.00
CA ARG A 27 9.03 6.52 -5.53
C ARG A 27 7.71 7.10 -5.07
N LEU A 28 7.06 6.40 -4.17
CA LEU A 28 5.82 6.79 -3.53
C LEU A 28 6.12 7.61 -2.29
N GLU A 29 5.96 8.92 -2.40
CA GLU A 29 6.22 9.86 -1.30
C GLU A 29 5.00 10.07 -0.38
N SER A 30 3.80 9.61 -0.78
CA SER A 30 2.56 9.86 -0.04
C SER A 30 1.49 8.79 -0.23
N LEU A 31 0.69 8.54 0.81
CA LEU A 31 -0.51 7.70 0.74
C LEU A 31 -1.72 8.40 0.12
N VAL A 32 -1.66 9.72 -0.11
CA VAL A 32 -2.79 10.51 -0.61
C VAL A 32 -3.41 9.92 -1.88
N PRO A 33 -2.65 9.56 -2.93
CA PRO A 33 -3.16 8.87 -4.11
C PRO A 33 -4.03 7.64 -3.79
N PHE A 34 -3.61 6.80 -2.84
CA PHE A 34 -4.39 5.63 -2.45
C PHE A 34 -5.65 6.01 -1.70
N THR A 35 -5.57 6.98 -0.79
CA THR A 35 -6.78 7.42 -0.08
C THR A 35 -7.83 7.96 -1.05
N ILE A 36 -7.42 8.65 -2.13
CA ILE A 36 -8.32 9.11 -3.19
C ILE A 36 -8.93 7.91 -3.92
N LEU A 37 -8.12 6.94 -4.36
CA LEU A 37 -8.60 5.73 -5.06
C LEU A 37 -9.56 4.90 -4.20
N LEU A 38 -9.22 4.71 -2.93
CA LEU A 38 -10.01 3.92 -1.98
C LEU A 38 -11.33 4.62 -1.63
N LYS A 39 -11.33 5.96 -1.51
CA LYS A 39 -12.57 6.73 -1.35
C LYS A 39 -13.46 6.66 -2.60
N ALA A 40 -12.85 6.64 -3.78
CA ALA A 40 -13.56 6.50 -5.04
C ALA A 40 -14.18 5.10 -5.22
N ALA A 41 -13.71 4.09 -4.49
CA ALA A 41 -14.11 2.70 -4.61
C ALA A 41 -14.78 2.16 -3.33
N PRO A 42 -16.01 2.59 -3.01
CA PRO A 42 -16.64 2.31 -1.71
C PRO A 42 -16.90 0.82 -1.43
N PHE A 43 -17.05 0.00 -2.48
CA PHE A 43 -17.33 -1.43 -2.38
C PHE A 43 -16.12 -2.30 -2.76
N LEU A 44 -14.92 -1.72 -2.70
CA LEU A 44 -13.69 -2.45 -2.99
C LEU A 44 -13.48 -3.58 -1.99
N THR A 45 -13.31 -4.80 -2.50
CA THR A 45 -13.05 -6.01 -1.71
C THR A 45 -11.59 -6.43 -1.74
N GLU A 46 -10.89 -6.18 -2.84
CA GLU A 46 -9.50 -6.57 -3.03
C GLU A 46 -8.67 -5.37 -3.49
N PHE A 47 -7.58 -5.10 -2.77
CA PHE A 47 -6.64 -4.04 -3.10
C PHE A 47 -5.22 -4.59 -3.25
N GLY A 48 -4.66 -4.44 -4.44
CA GLY A 48 -3.31 -4.86 -4.78
C GLY A 48 -2.41 -3.67 -5.04
N PHE A 49 -1.17 -3.75 -4.56
CA PHE A 49 -0.12 -2.82 -4.92
C PHE A 49 1.17 -3.57 -5.24
N SER A 50 1.84 -3.24 -6.36
CA SER A 50 3.14 -3.82 -6.71
C SER A 50 4.22 -2.82 -7.14
N ASP A 51 5.49 -3.16 -6.83
CA ASP A 51 6.69 -2.52 -7.37
C ASP A 51 6.89 -1.04 -7.02
N CYS A 52 6.51 -0.60 -5.81
CA CYS A 52 6.84 0.75 -5.32
C CYS A 52 8.07 0.79 -4.42
N GLU A 53 8.86 1.82 -4.64
CA GLU A 53 9.77 2.34 -3.63
C GLU A 53 9.00 3.27 -2.68
N ILE A 54 9.11 3.08 -1.37
CA ILE A 54 8.49 3.97 -0.40
C ILE A 54 9.46 5.09 0.01
N GLY A 55 9.02 6.34 -0.17
CA GLY A 55 9.73 7.51 0.31
C GLY A 55 9.58 7.75 1.82
N PRO A 56 10.55 8.42 2.47
CA PRO A 56 10.53 8.68 3.91
C PRO A 56 9.33 9.52 4.38
N ALA A 57 8.74 10.32 3.48
CA ALA A 57 7.55 11.14 3.76
C ALA A 57 6.29 10.31 4.05
N MET A 58 6.25 9.02 3.69
CA MET A 58 5.14 8.11 4.01
C MET A 58 4.95 7.85 5.50
N SER A 59 6.02 7.91 6.31
CA SER A 59 5.96 7.65 7.77
C SER A 59 5.05 8.59 8.55
N LYS A 60 4.70 9.76 7.99
CA LYS A 60 3.85 10.78 8.63
C LYS A 60 2.42 10.81 8.11
N ALA A 61 2.08 9.99 7.12
CA ALA A 61 0.77 10.01 6.50
C ALA A 61 -0.28 9.39 7.44
N THR A 62 -1.14 10.23 8.01
CA THR A 62 -2.29 9.79 8.80
C THR A 62 -3.29 9.09 7.89
N CYS A 63 -3.46 7.79 8.10
CA CYS A 63 -4.55 7.05 7.47
C CYS A 63 -5.87 7.68 7.92
N SER A 64 -6.59 8.34 7.01
CA SER A 64 -7.87 8.96 7.35
C SER A 64 -8.81 7.90 7.92
N SER A 65 -9.52 8.24 9.00
CA SER A 65 -10.46 7.40 9.79
C SER A 65 -11.67 6.85 9.03
N TYR A 66 -11.59 6.66 7.71
CA TYR A 66 -12.70 6.14 6.92
C TYR A 66 -12.73 4.61 7.04
N PRO A 67 -13.77 4.02 7.68
CA PRO A 67 -13.89 2.58 7.79
C PRO A 67 -14.14 1.99 6.41
N ARG A 68 -13.24 1.11 5.98
CA ARG A 68 -13.32 0.38 4.72
C ARG A 68 -14.05 -0.93 4.98
N ARG A 69 -15.38 -0.84 4.96
CA ARG A 69 -16.26 -1.95 5.39
C ARG A 69 -16.30 -3.14 4.44
N HIS A 70 -15.79 -3.00 3.22
CA HIS A 70 -15.86 -4.05 2.22
C HIS A 70 -14.51 -4.65 1.88
N LEU A 71 -13.41 -4.01 2.31
CA LEU A 71 -12.06 -4.45 1.98
C LEU A 71 -11.73 -5.70 2.78
N LYS A 72 -11.57 -6.82 2.06
CA LYS A 72 -11.31 -8.16 2.60
C LYS A 72 -9.87 -8.59 2.38
N GLU A 73 -9.30 -8.23 1.24
CA GLU A 73 -7.93 -8.63 0.89
C GLU A 73 -7.06 -7.45 0.51
N VAL A 74 -5.85 -7.44 1.06
CA VAL A 74 -4.77 -6.55 0.63
C VAL A 74 -3.55 -7.36 0.25
N LYS A 75 -2.98 -7.05 -0.92
CA LYS A 75 -1.71 -7.63 -1.37
C LYS A 75 -0.73 -6.51 -1.71
N MET A 76 0.42 -6.50 -1.05
CA MET A 76 1.49 -5.55 -1.31
C MET A 76 2.74 -6.36 -1.69
N SER A 77 3.19 -6.22 -2.93
CA SER A 77 4.34 -6.95 -3.46
C SER A 77 5.42 -6.02 -4.00
N GLY A 78 6.67 -6.48 -4.00
CA GLY A 78 7.77 -5.70 -4.56
C GLY A 78 8.02 -4.37 -3.81
N PHE A 79 7.57 -4.29 -2.56
CA PHE A 79 7.67 -3.11 -1.70
C PHE A 79 9.08 -3.02 -1.11
N TYR A 80 9.70 -1.84 -1.18
CA TYR A 80 10.96 -1.56 -0.46
C TYR A 80 11.04 -0.08 -0.04
N GLY A 81 11.30 0.17 1.24
CA GLY A 81 11.51 1.52 1.79
C GLY A 81 12.94 1.76 2.29
N HIS A 82 13.30 3.00 2.61
CA HIS A 82 14.59 3.28 3.27
C HIS A 82 14.69 2.67 4.69
N ALA A 83 13.56 2.32 5.31
CA ALA A 83 13.51 1.66 6.61
C ALA A 83 12.29 0.73 6.71
N ILE A 84 12.47 -0.45 7.31
CA ILE A 84 11.44 -1.48 7.59
C ILE A 84 10.23 -0.88 8.32
N THR A 85 10.44 0.13 9.15
CA THR A 85 9.39 0.83 9.90
C THR A 85 8.29 1.40 9.01
N ILE A 86 8.64 1.91 7.82
CA ILE A 86 7.66 2.55 6.93
C ILE A 86 6.72 1.50 6.31
N GLU A 87 7.24 0.32 5.98
CA GLU A 87 6.43 -0.79 5.45
C GLU A 87 5.41 -1.26 6.49
N LEU A 88 5.83 -1.36 7.75
CA LEU A 88 4.96 -1.69 8.87
C LEU A 88 3.92 -0.60 9.16
N ASP A 89 4.29 0.69 9.06
CA ASP A 89 3.36 1.79 9.29
C ASP A 89 2.20 1.78 8.28
N VAL A 90 2.48 1.46 7.01
CA VAL A 90 1.44 1.31 5.98
C VAL A 90 0.54 0.13 6.30
N ALA A 91 1.11 -0.99 6.75
CA ALA A 91 0.34 -2.16 7.14
C ALA A 91 -0.59 -1.85 8.33
N VAL A 92 -0.06 -1.21 9.37
CA VAL A 92 -0.84 -0.76 10.54
C VAL A 92 -1.94 0.20 10.12
N CYS A 93 -1.66 1.13 9.21
CA CYS A 93 -2.64 2.07 8.67
C CYS A 93 -3.82 1.36 7.97
N LEU A 94 -3.54 0.31 7.20
CA LEU A 94 -4.57 -0.49 6.53
C LEU A 94 -5.39 -1.30 7.53
N LEU A 95 -4.73 -1.98 8.47
CA LEU A 95 -5.38 -2.75 9.52
C LEU A 95 -6.31 -1.90 10.40
N ARG A 96 -5.91 -0.67 10.72
CA ARG A 96 -6.75 0.26 11.50
C ARG A 96 -8.02 0.72 10.77
N THR A 97 -8.03 0.68 9.44
CA THR A 97 -9.13 1.23 8.64
C THR A 97 -9.98 0.16 7.96
N ALA A 98 -9.46 -1.06 7.76
CA ALA A 98 -10.13 -2.17 7.10
C ALA A 98 -10.68 -3.17 8.11
N PHE A 99 -11.88 -2.89 8.64
CA PHE A 99 -12.51 -3.68 9.71
C PHE A 99 -12.83 -5.13 9.30
N PHE A 100 -13.08 -5.38 8.00
CA PHE A 100 -13.42 -6.70 7.46
C PHE A 100 -12.24 -7.33 6.72
N LEU A 101 -11.02 -6.89 7.00
CA LEU A 101 -9.84 -7.45 6.36
C LEU A 101 -9.66 -8.90 6.84
N GLU A 102 -9.80 -9.85 5.92
CA GLU A 102 -9.66 -11.28 6.13
C GLU A 102 -8.23 -11.73 5.81
N LYS A 103 -7.57 -11.06 4.85
CA LYS A 103 -6.23 -11.42 4.39
C LYS A 103 -5.38 -10.19 4.09
N MET A 104 -4.14 -10.21 4.57
CA MET A 104 -3.11 -9.25 4.21
C MET A 104 -1.82 -9.97 3.84
N GLU A 105 -1.31 -9.72 2.63
CA GLU A 105 -0.05 -10.26 2.14
C GLU A 105 0.95 -9.12 1.94
N LEU A 106 2.08 -9.20 2.64
CA LEU A 106 3.21 -8.28 2.52
C LEU A 106 4.40 -9.05 1.98
N ASN A 107 4.78 -8.78 0.74
CA ASN A 107 5.92 -9.37 0.07
C ASN A 107 6.91 -8.24 -0.27
N THR A 108 7.93 -8.12 0.58
CA THR A 108 8.96 -7.09 0.49
C THR A 108 10.09 -7.53 -0.43
N LYS A 109 10.64 -6.61 -1.21
CA LYS A 109 11.86 -6.85 -2.02
C LYS A 109 13.14 -6.90 -1.17
N GLN A 110 13.06 -6.62 0.14
CA GLN A 110 14.23 -6.48 1.00
C GLN A 110 14.75 -7.81 1.53
N LYS A 111 16.08 -7.86 1.68
CA LYS A 111 16.81 -8.96 2.30
C LYS A 111 16.35 -9.13 3.75
N TYR A 112 16.00 -10.34 4.15
CA TYR A 112 15.71 -10.64 5.55
C TYR A 112 17.03 -10.88 6.29
N TYR A 113 17.17 -10.29 7.49
CA TYR A 113 18.28 -10.56 8.40
C TYR A 113 17.94 -11.83 9.20
N VAL A 114 18.80 -12.84 9.15
CA VAL A 114 18.50 -14.17 9.74
C VAL A 114 18.98 -14.29 11.20
N GLY A 115 19.52 -13.22 11.78
CA GLY A 115 20.00 -13.24 13.17
C GLY A 115 21.42 -13.79 13.34
N ASP A 116 22.04 -14.28 12.26
CA ASP A 116 23.37 -14.91 12.23
C ASP A 116 24.50 -13.95 11.79
N GLY A 117 24.21 -12.65 11.68
CA GLY A 117 25.14 -11.65 11.14
C GLY A 117 25.10 -11.52 9.61
N ASN A 118 24.27 -12.32 8.90
CA ASN A 118 24.16 -12.27 7.44
C ASN A 118 22.79 -11.74 6.98
N THR A 119 22.78 -11.13 5.79
CA THR A 119 21.54 -10.73 5.10
C THR A 119 21.41 -11.50 3.79
N ILE A 120 20.32 -12.24 3.62
CA ILE A 120 20.10 -13.09 2.43
C ILE A 120 19.13 -12.36 1.49
N ARG A 121 19.42 -12.37 0.18
CA ARG A 121 18.42 -11.99 -0.85
C ARG A 121 17.57 -13.21 -1.14
N GLU A 122 16.25 -13.05 -1.20
CA GLU A 122 15.42 -14.07 -1.84
C GLU A 122 15.86 -14.20 -3.32
N GLY A 123 16.30 -15.41 -3.67
CA GLY A 123 16.69 -15.77 -5.02
C GLY A 123 15.46 -15.86 -5.91
N LYS A 124 15.61 -15.40 -7.16
CA LYS A 124 14.63 -15.51 -8.25
C LYS A 124 14.13 -16.94 -8.45
#